data_AF-A0A6L8UJZ2-F1
#
_entry.id   AF-A0A6L8UJZ2-F1
#
_cell.length_a   1.000
_cell.length_b   1.000
_cell.length_c   1.000
_cell.angle_alpha   90.00
_cell.angle_beta   90.00
_cell.angle_gamma   90.00
#
_symmetry.space_group_name_H-M   'P 1'
#
loop_
_entity.id
_entity.type
_entity.pdbx_description
1 polymer ?
#
loop_
_entity_poly.entity_id
_entity_poly.type
_entity_poly.pdbx_seq_one_letter_code
_entity_poly.pdbx_strand_id
1 'polypeptide(L)'
;MNDFSRHPLYRIHTLNSAMSSMWAFYRKNFTVLFIMSLAVSLMTQFVSTRIDFAGMQTITDPQEMLSEMRGYAAPLLLIAILNLLFTTVLQYYVIYNPVDESNNIVRSLVSSLRYFVPYIIILILLAFFGSMLIVLGLAALIVGAFLAALYVFTVYLFILPVMMSEGPSIANTISRTIRLAHRNFWTNAGWTAVFLVILIVVTVIFSGLILLPFSGSFLKVFTNPEAAGAVAELASNPLYFILTAVVNALVFPLMPVFACILYFNGRAGEDQISDAGANRDEDNGRNVRIEDLYARPSPEEDTAAGEKE
;
A
#
# COMPACT_ATOMS: atom_id res chain seq x y z
N MET A 1 13.17 19.62 -7.53
CA MET A 1 12.54 18.79 -6.49
C MET A 1 11.04 18.96 -6.69
N ASN A 2 10.27 17.89 -6.88
CA ASN A 2 8.85 18.04 -7.20
C ASN A 2 8.10 18.48 -5.94
N ASP A 3 7.31 19.54 -6.07
CA ASP A 3 6.48 20.06 -5.00
C ASP A 3 5.23 19.17 -4.83
N PHE A 4 5.34 18.15 -3.98
CA PHE A 4 4.26 17.21 -3.71
C PHE A 4 3.14 17.81 -2.86
N SER A 5 3.29 19.03 -2.32
CA SER A 5 2.22 19.70 -1.58
C SER A 5 0.98 19.96 -2.44
N ARG A 6 1.16 20.03 -3.77
CA ARG A 6 0.09 20.21 -4.76
C ARG A 6 -0.60 18.91 -5.16
N HIS A 7 -0.12 17.77 -4.67
CA HIS A 7 -0.68 16.48 -5.04
C HIS A 7 -2.09 16.34 -4.45
N PRO A 8 -3.11 15.84 -5.19
CA PRO A 8 -4.50 15.79 -4.72
C PRO A 8 -4.74 14.89 -3.50
N LEU A 9 -3.82 13.96 -3.24
CA LEU A 9 -3.80 13.10 -2.05
C LEU A 9 -2.97 13.70 -0.90
N TYR A 10 -2.36 14.87 -1.09
CA TYR A 10 -1.55 15.56 -0.08
C TYR A 10 -2.42 16.37 0.88
N ARG A 11 -2.86 15.73 1.95
CA ARG A 11 -3.59 16.38 3.04
C ARG A 11 -3.62 15.50 4.29
N ILE A 12 -3.97 16.09 5.42
CA ILE A 12 -4.37 15.31 6.59
C ILE A 12 -5.74 14.69 6.31
N HIS A 13 -5.82 13.39 6.53
CA HIS A 13 -7.00 12.60 6.27
C HIS A 13 -7.68 12.15 7.57
N THR A 14 -8.99 11.94 7.47
CA THR A 14 -9.74 11.04 8.34
C THR A 14 -10.01 9.76 7.54
N LEU A 15 -10.45 8.67 8.17
CA LEU A 15 -10.78 7.44 7.45
C LEU A 15 -11.78 7.69 6.28
N ASN A 16 -12.82 8.48 6.54
CA ASN A 16 -13.82 8.84 5.52
C ASN A 16 -13.21 9.69 4.40
N SER A 17 -12.36 10.66 4.72
CA SER A 17 -11.73 11.51 3.70
C SER A 17 -10.64 10.75 2.92
N ALA A 18 -10.00 9.75 3.52
CA ALA A 18 -9.07 8.83 2.85
C ALA A 18 -9.82 7.96 1.82
N MET A 19 -10.90 7.28 2.22
CA MET A 19 -11.66 6.42 1.32
C MET A 19 -12.31 7.19 0.17
N SER A 20 -12.89 8.36 0.45
CA SER A 20 -13.47 9.22 -0.59
C SER A 20 -12.41 9.79 -1.54
N SER A 21 -11.24 10.19 -1.04
CA SER A 21 -10.11 10.61 -1.90
C SER A 21 -9.60 9.47 -2.77
N MET A 22 -9.47 8.27 -2.21
CA MET A 22 -9.05 7.09 -2.95
C MET A 22 -10.00 6.83 -4.12
N TRP A 23 -11.31 6.83 -3.84
CA TRP A 23 -12.33 6.62 -4.87
C TRP A 23 -12.34 7.73 -5.92
N ALA A 24 -12.25 8.99 -5.51
CA ALA A 24 -12.19 10.13 -6.43
C ALA A 24 -10.96 10.07 -7.34
N PHE A 25 -9.80 9.75 -6.77
CA PHE A 25 -8.56 9.60 -7.53
C PHE A 25 -8.60 8.44 -8.51
N TYR A 26 -9.07 7.27 -8.04
CA TYR A 26 -9.24 6.08 -8.86
C TYR A 26 -10.19 6.34 -10.03
N ARG A 27 -11.36 6.93 -9.77
CA ARG A 27 -12.34 7.28 -10.81
C ARG A 27 -11.77 8.26 -11.84
N LYS A 28 -11.05 9.30 -11.39
CA LYS A 28 -10.44 10.29 -12.29
C LYS A 28 -9.41 9.67 -13.23
N ASN A 29 -8.65 8.69 -12.76
CA ASN A 29 -7.56 8.07 -13.51
C ASN A 29 -7.89 6.64 -13.99
N PHE A 30 -9.18 6.27 -13.96
CA PHE A 30 -9.64 4.89 -14.10
C PHE A 30 -9.08 4.22 -15.36
N THR A 31 -9.24 4.87 -16.51
CA THR A 31 -8.83 4.31 -17.80
C THR A 31 -7.36 3.93 -17.84
N VAL A 32 -6.47 4.81 -17.35
CA VAL A 32 -5.02 4.57 -17.40
C VAL A 32 -4.64 3.47 -16.40
N LEU A 33 -5.13 3.58 -15.16
CA LEU A 33 -4.86 2.59 -14.11
C LEU A 33 -5.37 1.19 -14.48
N PHE A 34 -6.55 1.13 -15.08
CA PHE A 34 -7.19 -0.10 -15.55
C PHE A 34 -6.39 -0.72 -16.70
N ILE A 35 -6.04 0.04 -17.75
CA ILE A 35 -5.29 -0.48 -18.90
C ILE A 35 -3.91 -1.00 -18.47
N MET A 36 -3.20 -0.24 -17.62
CA MET A 36 -1.92 -0.67 -17.08
C MET A 36 -2.06 -2.00 -16.34
N SER A 37 -3.04 -2.10 -15.43
CA SER A 37 -3.24 -3.30 -14.61
C SER A 37 -3.77 -4.49 -15.41
N LEU A 38 -4.57 -4.24 -16.45
CA LEU A 38 -5.08 -5.26 -17.36
C LEU A 38 -3.93 -5.90 -18.15
N ALA A 39 -2.99 -5.10 -18.65
CA ALA A 39 -1.81 -5.62 -19.33
C ALA A 39 -1.01 -6.58 -18.42
N VAL A 40 -0.77 -6.20 -17.16
CA VAL A 40 -0.07 -7.07 -16.19
C VAL A 40 -0.84 -8.33 -15.89
N SER A 41 -2.16 -8.19 -15.69
CA SER A 41 -3.01 -9.30 -15.30
C SER A 41 -3.05 -10.33 -16.43
N LEU A 42 -3.14 -9.89 -17.69
CA LEU A 42 -3.06 -10.75 -18.86
C LEU A 42 -1.67 -11.39 -19.00
N MET A 43 -0.58 -10.63 -18.82
CA MET A 43 0.77 -11.19 -18.85
C MET A 43 0.98 -12.24 -17.76
N THR A 44 0.51 -11.97 -16.54
CA THR A 44 0.59 -12.90 -15.42
C THR A 44 -0.23 -14.16 -15.69
N GLN A 45 -1.44 -14.00 -16.24
CA GLN A 45 -2.29 -15.13 -16.60
C GLN A 45 -1.64 -15.97 -17.70
N PHE A 46 -1.06 -15.31 -18.71
CA PHE A 46 -0.33 -15.98 -19.79
C PHE A 46 0.85 -16.80 -19.26
N VAL A 47 1.68 -16.23 -18.36
CA VAL A 47 2.78 -16.97 -17.72
C VAL A 47 2.24 -18.13 -16.87
N SER A 48 1.10 -17.93 -16.20
CA SER A 48 0.47 -18.97 -15.37
C SER A 48 0.01 -20.18 -16.19
N THR A 49 -0.29 -20.03 -17.48
CA THR A 49 -0.60 -21.18 -18.36
C THR A 49 0.57 -22.16 -18.53
N ARG A 50 1.79 -21.77 -18.17
CA ARG A 50 2.97 -22.65 -18.18
C ARG A 50 3.03 -23.58 -16.96
N ILE A 51 2.10 -23.44 -16.02
CA ILE A 51 2.02 -24.23 -14.79
C ILE A 51 0.83 -25.18 -14.92
N ASP A 52 1.07 -26.47 -14.80
CA ASP A 52 0.01 -27.48 -14.82
C ASP A 52 -0.56 -27.69 -13.41
N PHE A 53 -1.55 -26.86 -13.06
CA PHE A 53 -2.25 -26.97 -11.78
C PHE A 53 -3.13 -28.23 -11.69
N ALA A 54 -3.60 -28.76 -12.83
CA ALA A 54 -4.44 -29.96 -12.82
C ALA A 54 -3.59 -31.20 -12.53
N GLY A 55 -2.42 -31.32 -13.16
CA GLY A 55 -1.44 -32.36 -12.86
C GLY A 55 -0.96 -32.34 -11.41
N MET A 56 -0.77 -31.17 -10.81
CA MET A 56 -0.36 -31.07 -9.39
C MET A 56 -1.42 -31.59 -8.41
N GLN A 57 -2.71 -31.55 -8.74
CA GLN A 57 -3.78 -32.04 -7.86
C GLN A 57 -3.86 -33.57 -7.81
N THR A 58 -3.27 -34.27 -8.77
CA THR A 58 -3.28 -35.75 -8.83
C THR A 58 -2.08 -36.38 -8.13
N ILE A 59 -1.05 -35.58 -7.79
CA ILE A 59 0.14 -36.05 -7.07
C ILE A 59 -0.21 -36.26 -5.61
N THR A 60 -0.05 -37.49 -5.13
CA THR A 60 -0.32 -37.88 -3.74
C THR A 60 0.94 -38.01 -2.90
N ASP A 61 2.12 -38.19 -3.52
CA ASP A 61 3.41 -38.24 -2.83
C ASP A 61 3.99 -36.82 -2.60
N PRO A 62 4.23 -36.41 -1.34
CA PRO A 62 4.82 -35.13 -1.02
C PRO A 62 6.21 -34.89 -1.66
N GLN A 63 7.03 -35.93 -1.84
CA GLN A 63 8.37 -35.76 -2.43
C GLN A 63 8.29 -35.50 -3.94
N GLU A 64 7.40 -36.21 -4.62
CA GLU A 64 7.11 -36.01 -6.05
C GLU A 64 6.52 -34.61 -6.29
N MET A 65 5.60 -34.19 -5.43
CA MET A 65 5.01 -32.84 -5.48
C MET A 65 6.09 -31.75 -5.35
N LEU A 66 7.03 -31.91 -4.42
CA LEU A 66 8.14 -30.95 -4.25
C LEU A 66 9.07 -30.90 -5.47
N SER A 67 9.30 -32.04 -6.13
CA SER A 67 10.09 -32.11 -7.36
C SER A 67 9.41 -31.34 -8.49
N GLU A 68 8.12 -31.57 -8.70
CA GLU A 68 7.33 -30.86 -9.73
C GLU A 68 7.24 -29.35 -9.44
N MET A 69 7.00 -28.97 -8.18
CA MET A 69 7.00 -27.55 -7.77
C MET A 69 8.32 -26.83 -8.07
N ARG A 70 9.47 -27.52 -7.96
CA ARG A 70 10.78 -26.94 -8.35
C ARG A 70 10.87 -26.72 -9.85
N GLY A 71 10.25 -27.58 -10.66
CA GLY A 71 10.11 -27.38 -12.11
C GLY A 71 9.41 -26.07 -12.47
N TYR A 72 8.46 -25.64 -11.63
CA TYR A 72 7.74 -24.38 -11.78
C TYR A 72 8.40 -23.16 -11.11
N ALA A 73 9.60 -23.29 -10.54
CA ALA A 73 10.27 -22.18 -9.89
C ALA A 73 10.49 -20.98 -10.84
N ALA A 74 10.88 -21.25 -12.09
CA ALA A 74 11.12 -20.20 -13.09
C ALA A 74 9.84 -19.41 -13.47
N PRO A 75 8.71 -20.04 -13.86
CA PRO A 75 7.48 -19.28 -14.15
C PRO A 75 6.93 -18.56 -12.91
N LEU A 76 7.04 -19.14 -11.71
CA LEU A 76 6.65 -18.46 -10.46
C LEU A 76 7.49 -17.22 -10.18
N LEU A 77 8.81 -17.33 -10.36
CA LEU A 77 9.73 -16.20 -10.20
C LEU A 77 9.43 -15.11 -11.23
N LEU A 78 9.16 -15.47 -12.48
CA LEU A 78 8.77 -14.51 -13.52
C LEU A 78 7.48 -13.77 -13.16
N ILE A 79 6.44 -14.48 -12.65
CA ILE A 79 5.21 -13.86 -12.16
C ILE A 79 5.49 -12.88 -11.02
N ALA A 80 6.35 -13.26 -10.07
CA ALA A 80 6.71 -12.39 -8.95
C ALA A 80 7.44 -11.12 -9.43
N ILE A 81 8.42 -11.26 -10.32
CA ILE A 81 9.15 -10.13 -10.91
C ILE A 81 8.22 -9.21 -11.70
N LEU A 82 7.32 -9.77 -12.52
CA LEU A 82 6.35 -8.99 -13.29
C LEU A 82 5.46 -8.17 -12.35
N ASN A 83 4.82 -8.81 -11.38
CA ASN A 83 3.97 -8.12 -10.41
C ASN A 83 4.73 -7.03 -9.66
N LEU A 84 5.96 -7.31 -9.24
CA LEU A 84 6.80 -6.36 -8.55
C LEU A 84 7.13 -5.14 -9.42
N LEU A 85 7.56 -5.38 -10.66
CA LEU A 85 7.88 -4.34 -11.62
C LEU A 85 6.68 -3.44 -11.83
N PHE A 86 5.52 -4.02 -12.15
CA PHE A 86 4.33 -3.24 -12.41
C PHE A 86 3.75 -2.54 -11.19
N THR A 87 3.88 -3.11 -9.99
CA THR A 87 3.56 -2.39 -8.75
C THR A 87 4.40 -1.12 -8.63
N THR A 88 5.68 -1.21 -8.96
CA THR A 88 6.62 -0.07 -8.97
C THR A 88 6.20 0.98 -10.03
N VAL A 89 5.81 0.54 -11.23
CA VAL A 89 5.34 1.42 -12.30
C VAL A 89 4.03 2.13 -11.91
N LEU A 90 3.06 1.38 -11.37
CA LEU A 90 1.77 1.92 -10.93
C LEU A 90 1.95 2.92 -9.80
N GLN A 91 2.78 2.60 -8.80
CA GLN A 91 3.06 3.54 -7.71
C GLN A 91 3.68 4.83 -8.25
N TYR A 92 4.66 4.72 -9.17
CA TYR A 92 5.29 5.88 -9.78
C TYR A 92 4.25 6.74 -10.52
N TYR A 93 3.39 6.11 -11.30
CA TYR A 93 2.32 6.81 -12.01
C TYR A 93 1.39 7.56 -11.03
N VAL A 94 0.95 6.90 -9.95
CA VAL A 94 0.07 7.51 -8.94
C VAL A 94 0.72 8.74 -8.30
N ILE A 95 2.03 8.71 -8.02
CA ILE A 95 2.75 9.81 -7.36
C ILE A 95 3.01 10.99 -8.31
N TYR A 96 3.44 10.70 -9.54
CA TYR A 96 3.99 11.74 -10.43
C TYR A 96 2.99 12.27 -11.45
N ASN A 97 2.02 11.47 -11.91
CA ASN A 97 1.04 11.92 -12.91
C ASN A 97 0.24 13.16 -12.47
N PRO A 98 -0.17 13.33 -11.20
CA PRO A 98 -0.94 14.51 -10.80
C PRO A 98 -0.13 15.80 -10.66
N VAL A 99 1.20 15.70 -10.57
CA VAL A 99 2.11 16.84 -10.30
C VAL A 99 3.02 17.17 -11.49
N ASP A 100 3.14 16.25 -12.45
CA ASP A 100 3.93 16.40 -13.66
C ASP A 100 3.09 16.00 -14.88
N GLU A 101 2.58 17.00 -15.62
CA GLU A 101 1.78 16.80 -16.84
C GLU A 101 2.56 16.07 -17.94
N SER A 102 3.90 16.10 -17.89
CA SER A 102 4.75 15.40 -18.84
C SER A 102 4.98 13.93 -18.48
N ASN A 103 4.38 13.45 -17.39
CA ASN A 103 4.40 12.05 -17.00
C ASN A 103 3.30 11.27 -17.73
N ASN A 104 3.68 10.15 -18.34
CA ASN A 104 2.77 9.22 -19.02
C ASN A 104 3.14 7.78 -18.67
N ILE A 105 2.43 6.79 -19.23
CA ILE A 105 2.64 5.37 -18.94
C ILE A 105 4.08 4.94 -19.26
N VAL A 106 4.62 5.33 -20.42
CA VAL A 106 5.97 4.94 -20.87
C VAL A 106 7.04 5.59 -19.99
N ARG A 107 6.87 6.87 -19.69
CA ARG A 107 7.79 7.57 -18.79
C ARG A 107 7.75 6.99 -17.37
N SER A 108 6.56 6.60 -16.89
CA SER A 108 6.42 5.92 -15.60
C SER A 108 7.13 4.57 -15.62
N LEU A 109 7.02 3.81 -16.71
CA LEU A 109 7.72 2.55 -16.88
C LEU A 109 9.23 2.73 -16.77
N VAL A 110 9.82 3.60 -17.59
CA VAL A 110 11.28 3.81 -17.60
C VAL A 110 11.78 4.45 -16.31
N SER A 111 11.09 5.48 -15.81
CA SER A 111 11.54 6.23 -14.63
C SER A 111 11.40 5.41 -13.34
N SER A 112 10.47 4.47 -13.28
CA SER A 112 10.29 3.59 -12.11
C SER A 112 11.42 2.55 -11.96
N LEU A 113 12.11 2.18 -13.05
CA LEU A 113 13.17 1.16 -13.03
C LEU A 113 14.30 1.49 -12.05
N ARG A 114 14.61 2.77 -11.83
CA ARG A 114 15.65 3.20 -10.87
C ARG A 114 15.34 2.79 -9.43
N TYR A 115 14.08 2.53 -9.11
CA TYR A 115 13.64 2.12 -7.77
C TYR A 115 13.52 0.61 -7.60
N PHE A 116 13.56 -0.14 -8.71
CA PHE A 116 13.27 -1.56 -8.71
C PHE A 116 14.26 -2.37 -7.87
N VAL A 117 15.57 -2.16 -8.06
CA VAL A 117 16.61 -2.87 -7.31
C VAL A 117 16.61 -2.49 -5.82
N PRO A 118 16.60 -1.20 -5.42
CA PRO A 118 16.44 -0.82 -4.02
C PRO A 118 15.18 -1.42 -3.38
N TYR A 119 14.07 -1.47 -4.12
CA TYR A 119 12.82 -2.04 -3.63
C TYR A 119 12.91 -3.54 -3.38
N ILE A 120 13.51 -4.31 -4.28
CA ILE A 120 13.78 -5.75 -4.07
C ILE A 120 14.57 -5.96 -2.77
N ILE A 121 15.65 -5.19 -2.57
CA ILE A 121 16.50 -5.33 -1.38
C ILE A 121 15.68 -5.09 -0.10
N ILE A 122 14.88 -4.02 -0.06
CA ILE A 122 14.02 -3.73 1.09
C ILE A 122 12.97 -4.84 1.29
N LEU A 123 12.39 -5.38 0.23
CA LEU A 123 11.41 -6.46 0.35
C LEU A 123 12.02 -7.76 0.86
N ILE A 124 13.26 -8.09 0.48
CA ILE A 124 13.97 -9.25 1.02
C ILE A 124 14.19 -9.06 2.53
N LEU A 125 14.63 -7.87 2.95
CA LEU A 125 14.79 -7.55 4.37
C LEU A 125 13.44 -7.60 5.11
N LEU A 126 12.39 -7.02 4.53
CA LEU A 126 11.04 -7.03 5.10
C LEU A 126 10.49 -8.45 5.20
N ALA A 127 10.69 -9.31 4.21
CA ALA A 127 10.26 -10.70 4.24
C ALA A 127 10.99 -11.47 5.35
N PHE A 128 12.29 -11.26 5.49
CA PHE A 128 13.09 -11.87 6.56
C PHE A 128 12.60 -11.45 7.95
N PHE A 129 12.61 -10.15 8.25
CA PHE A 129 12.18 -9.65 9.58
C PHE A 129 10.68 -9.82 9.83
N GLY A 130 9.86 -9.68 8.78
CA GLY A 130 8.42 -9.86 8.85
C GLY A 130 8.04 -11.30 9.15
N SER A 131 8.73 -12.29 8.58
CA SER A 131 8.52 -13.71 8.92
C SER A 131 8.82 -14.00 10.39
N MET A 132 9.92 -13.45 10.93
CA MET A 132 10.25 -13.56 12.35
C MET A 132 9.16 -12.93 13.22
N LEU A 133 8.65 -11.76 12.84
CA LEU A 133 7.60 -11.08 13.58
C LEU A 133 6.28 -11.87 13.58
N ILE A 134 5.92 -12.49 12.46
CA ILE A 134 4.72 -13.35 12.37
C ILE A 134 4.87 -14.59 13.25
N VAL A 135 6.05 -15.22 13.27
CA VAL A 135 6.33 -16.36 14.16
C VAL A 135 6.23 -15.95 15.63
N LEU A 136 6.79 -14.79 15.99
CA LEU A 136 6.61 -14.22 17.34
C LEU A 136 5.14 -13.90 17.64
N GLY A 137 4.41 -13.38 16.66
CA GLY A 137 2.97 -13.15 16.75
C GLY A 137 2.20 -14.44 17.02
N LEU A 138 2.56 -15.55 16.38
CA LEU A 138 1.94 -16.86 16.59
C LEU A 138 2.16 -17.37 18.02
N ALA A 139 3.34 -17.10 18.60
CA ALA A 139 3.60 -17.40 20.01
C ALA A 139 2.67 -16.62 20.96
N ALA A 140 2.21 -15.44 20.53
CA ALA A 140 1.18 -14.64 21.20
C ALA A 140 -0.26 -14.98 20.75
N LEU A 141 -0.50 -16.25 20.37
CA LEU A 141 -1.76 -16.79 19.85
C LEU A 141 -2.13 -16.29 18.44
N ILE A 142 -3.23 -16.81 17.91
CA ILE A 142 -3.76 -16.50 16.56
C ILE A 142 -3.94 -14.99 16.37
N VAL A 143 -4.46 -14.28 17.37
CA VAL A 143 -4.66 -12.82 17.31
C VAL A 143 -3.33 -12.09 17.15
N GLY A 144 -2.27 -12.54 17.82
CA GLY A 144 -0.92 -11.97 17.69
C GLY A 144 -0.37 -12.11 16.27
N ALA A 145 -0.56 -13.27 15.63
CA ALA A 145 -0.13 -13.48 14.24
C ALA A 145 -0.87 -12.54 13.25
N PHE A 146 -2.18 -12.33 13.44
CA PHE A 146 -2.94 -11.39 12.62
C PHE A 146 -2.48 -9.94 12.79
N LEU A 147 -2.21 -9.51 14.04
CA LEU A 147 -1.69 -8.17 14.30
C LEU A 147 -0.29 -7.98 13.71
N ALA A 148 0.58 -8.98 13.81
CA ALA A 148 1.90 -8.96 13.19
C ALA A 148 1.81 -8.85 11.67
N ALA A 149 0.94 -9.65 11.03
CA ALA A 149 0.73 -9.59 9.58
C ALA A 149 0.18 -8.22 9.14
N LEU A 150 -0.81 -7.67 9.86
CA LEU A 150 -1.35 -6.34 9.61
C LEU A 150 -0.28 -5.26 9.72
N TYR A 151 0.59 -5.34 10.72
CA TYR A 151 1.70 -4.41 10.88
C TYR A 151 2.72 -4.51 9.73
N VAL A 152 3.16 -5.72 9.38
CA VAL A 152 4.09 -5.93 8.26
C VAL A 152 3.50 -5.36 6.96
N PHE A 153 2.21 -5.57 6.74
CA PHE A 153 1.51 -5.03 5.59
C PHE A 153 1.39 -3.50 5.63
N THR A 154 1.15 -2.92 6.81
CA THR A 154 1.15 -1.45 6.98
C THR A 154 2.52 -0.86 6.64
N VAL A 155 3.60 -1.47 7.13
CA VAL A 155 4.98 -1.06 6.81
C VAL A 155 5.24 -1.18 5.30
N TYR A 156 4.82 -2.29 4.68
CA TYR A 156 4.94 -2.51 3.24
C TYR A 156 4.35 -1.38 2.41
N LEU A 157 3.14 -0.89 2.77
CA LEU A 157 2.46 0.18 2.05
C LEU A 157 3.21 1.52 2.06
N PHE A 158 4.07 1.78 3.05
CA PHE A 158 4.85 3.02 3.11
C PHE A 158 6.13 2.96 2.24
N ILE A 159 6.64 1.79 1.87
CA ILE A 159 7.98 1.65 1.28
C ILE A 159 8.09 2.40 -0.05
N LEU A 160 7.22 2.08 -1.02
CA LEU A 160 7.32 2.67 -2.35
C LEU A 160 7.01 4.17 -2.36
N PRO A 161 5.95 4.68 -1.70
CA PRO A 161 5.71 6.12 -1.61
C PRO A 161 6.89 6.90 -1.04
N VAL A 162 7.48 6.41 0.07
CA VAL A 162 8.66 7.02 0.68
C VAL A 162 9.84 7.00 -0.28
N MET A 163 10.15 5.84 -0.85
CA MET A 163 11.30 5.69 -1.76
C MET A 163 11.18 6.60 -2.99
N MET A 164 9.98 6.70 -3.56
CA MET A 164 9.77 7.50 -4.77
C MET A 164 9.82 8.99 -4.49
N SER A 165 9.19 9.44 -3.41
CA SER A 165 9.11 10.87 -3.08
C SER A 165 10.35 11.43 -2.35
N GLU A 166 11.01 10.63 -1.50
CA GLU A 166 12.16 11.06 -0.69
C GLU A 166 13.51 10.53 -1.22
N GLY A 167 13.51 9.66 -2.23
CA GLY A 167 14.70 9.19 -2.95
C GLY A 167 15.04 7.71 -2.73
N PRO A 168 15.88 7.12 -3.60
CA PRO A 168 16.10 5.68 -3.68
C PRO A 168 17.05 5.11 -2.60
N SER A 169 17.46 5.91 -1.61
CA SER A 169 18.37 5.46 -0.55
C SER A 169 17.66 4.42 0.34
N ILE A 170 18.21 3.21 0.39
CA ILE A 170 17.66 2.07 1.14
C ILE A 170 17.55 2.40 2.63
N ALA A 171 18.64 2.88 3.23
CA ALA A 171 18.68 3.18 4.66
C ALA A 171 17.71 4.32 5.04
N ASN A 172 17.65 5.38 4.23
CA ASN A 172 16.70 6.47 4.45
C ASN A 172 15.26 5.96 4.33
N THR A 173 14.96 5.18 3.29
CA THR A 173 13.63 4.62 3.07
C THR A 173 13.19 3.77 4.26
N ILE A 174 14.02 2.83 4.73
CA ILE A 174 13.69 1.98 5.87
C ILE A 174 13.41 2.81 7.13
N SER A 175 14.34 3.71 7.48
CA SER A 175 14.20 4.57 8.67
C SER A 175 12.91 5.40 8.61
N ARG A 176 12.65 6.00 7.45
CA ARG A 176 11.48 6.84 7.22
C ARG A 176 10.17 6.07 7.26
N THR A 177 10.10 4.92 6.57
CA THR A 177 8.95 4.02 6.58
C THR A 177 8.63 3.57 8.01
N ILE A 178 9.62 3.15 8.79
CA ILE A 178 9.43 2.74 10.19
C ILE A 178 8.91 3.93 11.02
N ARG A 179 9.52 5.11 10.88
CA ARG A 179 9.10 6.32 11.62
C ARG A 179 7.64 6.70 11.31
N LEU A 180 7.26 6.73 10.04
CA LEU A 180 5.89 7.06 9.61
C LEU A 180 4.89 6.00 10.06
N ALA A 181 5.24 4.73 9.98
CA ALA A 181 4.38 3.64 10.45
C ALA A 181 4.10 3.73 11.96
N HIS A 182 5.09 4.09 12.78
CA HIS A 182 4.94 4.13 14.25
C HIS A 182 4.34 5.44 14.79
N ARG A 183 4.59 6.60 14.16
CA ARG A 183 4.17 7.90 14.69
C ARG A 183 2.66 7.97 14.95
N ASN A 184 1.86 7.35 14.08
CA ASN A 184 0.40 7.22 14.22
C ASN A 184 -0.02 5.76 14.06
N PHE A 185 0.68 4.85 14.75
CA PHE A 185 0.55 3.41 14.58
C PHE A 185 -0.90 2.90 14.50
N TRP A 186 -1.72 3.22 15.51
CA TRP A 186 -3.10 2.73 15.59
C TRP A 186 -3.98 3.26 14.45
N THR A 187 -3.80 4.52 14.07
CA THR A 187 -4.53 5.11 12.95
C THR A 187 -4.12 4.45 11.63
N ASN A 188 -2.82 4.30 11.39
CA ASN A 188 -2.29 3.67 10.17
C ASN A 188 -2.73 2.21 10.05
N ALA A 189 -2.57 1.42 11.13
CA ALA A 189 -2.97 0.02 11.18
C ALA A 189 -4.50 -0.13 11.06
N GLY A 190 -5.27 0.72 11.74
CA GLY A 190 -6.74 0.71 11.67
C GLY A 190 -7.27 1.01 10.28
N TRP A 191 -6.73 2.03 9.59
CA TRP A 191 -7.13 2.34 8.22
C TRP A 191 -6.73 1.22 7.26
N THR A 192 -5.54 0.65 7.44
CA THR A 192 -5.07 -0.48 6.65
C THR A 192 -5.96 -1.71 6.86
N ALA A 193 -6.42 -1.97 8.08
CA ALA A 193 -7.35 -3.06 8.37
C ALA A 193 -8.71 -2.84 7.68
N VAL A 194 -9.28 -1.64 7.78
CA VAL A 194 -10.55 -1.30 7.10
C VAL A 194 -10.41 -1.44 5.59
N PHE A 195 -9.30 -0.94 5.02
CA PHE A 195 -8.99 -1.07 3.61
C PHE A 195 -8.90 -2.54 3.17
N LEU A 196 -8.19 -3.38 3.94
CA LEU A 196 -8.10 -4.82 3.68
C LEU A 196 -9.47 -5.50 3.72
N VAL A 197 -10.31 -5.19 4.71
CA VAL A 197 -11.68 -5.74 4.79
C VAL A 197 -12.50 -5.35 3.57
N ILE A 198 -12.43 -4.09 3.14
CA ILE A 198 -13.11 -3.63 1.91
C ILE A 198 -12.59 -4.40 0.69
N LEU A 199 -11.26 -4.55 0.56
CA LEU A 199 -10.67 -5.31 -0.54
C LEU A 199 -11.14 -6.76 -0.55
N ILE A 200 -11.17 -7.43 0.61
CA ILE A 200 -11.67 -8.81 0.72
C ILE A 200 -13.13 -8.91 0.28
N VAL A 201 -13.98 -7.99 0.72
CA VAL A 201 -15.40 -7.98 0.32
C VAL A 201 -15.52 -7.79 -1.18
N VAL A 202 -14.78 -6.84 -1.76
CA VAL A 202 -14.80 -6.55 -3.21
C VAL A 202 -14.28 -7.75 -4.01
N THR A 203 -13.19 -8.38 -3.60
CA THR A 203 -12.65 -9.55 -4.30
C THR A 203 -13.59 -10.73 -4.22
N VAL A 204 -14.22 -11.00 -3.07
CA VAL A 204 -15.23 -12.07 -2.93
C VAL A 204 -16.43 -11.84 -3.86
N ILE A 205 -16.94 -10.60 -3.93
CA ILE A 205 -18.04 -10.25 -4.85
C ILE A 205 -17.60 -10.50 -6.30
N PHE A 206 -16.43 -10.03 -6.69
CA PHE A 206 -15.93 -10.23 -8.05
C PHE A 206 -15.65 -11.70 -8.38
N SER A 207 -15.13 -12.50 -7.44
CA SER A 207 -14.99 -13.94 -7.61
C SER A 207 -16.32 -14.60 -7.93
N GLY A 208 -17.40 -14.21 -7.24
CA GLY A 208 -18.75 -14.65 -7.57
C GLY A 208 -19.18 -14.24 -8.98
N LEU A 209 -18.90 -12.99 -9.39
CA LEU A 209 -19.25 -12.48 -10.72
C LEU A 209 -18.50 -13.20 -11.86
N ILE A 210 -17.22 -13.56 -11.66
CA ILE A 210 -16.44 -14.33 -12.64
C ILE A 210 -17.09 -15.68 -12.93
N LEU A 211 -17.71 -16.29 -11.91
CA LEU A 211 -18.32 -17.62 -12.02
C LEU A 211 -19.73 -17.60 -12.65
N LEU A 212 -20.40 -16.45 -12.74
CA LEU A 212 -21.78 -16.36 -13.24
C LEU A 212 -21.98 -16.97 -14.65
N PRO A 213 -21.12 -16.69 -15.65
CA PRO A 213 -21.25 -17.28 -16.99
C PRO A 213 -21.09 -18.80 -17.00
N PHE A 214 -20.52 -19.38 -15.93
CA PHE A 214 -20.23 -20.81 -15.79
C PHE A 214 -21.15 -21.51 -14.77
N SER A 215 -22.14 -20.80 -14.23
CA SER A 215 -23.05 -21.29 -13.19
C SER A 215 -23.80 -22.57 -13.57
N GLY A 216 -24.10 -22.77 -14.87
CA GLY A 216 -24.71 -24.01 -15.37
C GLY A 216 -23.82 -25.26 -15.20
N SER A 217 -22.50 -25.09 -15.27
CA SER A 217 -21.53 -26.15 -14.94
C SER A 217 -21.35 -26.29 -13.43
N PHE A 218 -21.38 -25.17 -12.69
CA PHE A 218 -21.21 -25.15 -11.23
C PHE A 218 -22.37 -25.83 -10.46
N LEU A 219 -23.62 -25.57 -10.84
CA LEU A 219 -24.80 -26.25 -10.26
C LEU A 219 -24.79 -27.76 -10.51
N LYS A 220 -24.18 -28.21 -11.61
CA LYS A 220 -24.00 -29.64 -11.90
C LYS A 220 -22.96 -30.30 -11.00
N VAL A 221 -21.93 -29.57 -10.54
CA VAL A 221 -20.92 -30.10 -9.58
C VAL A 221 -21.52 -30.27 -8.19
N PHE A 222 -22.39 -29.35 -7.76
CA PHE A 222 -23.10 -29.48 -6.48
C PHE A 222 -24.11 -30.63 -6.47
N THR A 223 -24.70 -30.94 -7.62
CA THR A 223 -25.67 -32.04 -7.74
C THR A 223 -25.02 -33.38 -8.11
N ASN A 224 -23.84 -33.38 -8.75
CA ASN A 224 -23.03 -34.55 -9.08
C ASN A 224 -21.57 -34.34 -8.65
N PRO A 225 -21.15 -34.85 -7.48
CA PRO A 225 -19.78 -34.71 -6.96
C PRO A 225 -18.70 -35.33 -7.86
N GLU A 226 -19.07 -36.28 -8.73
CA GLU A 226 -18.19 -36.88 -9.74
C GLU A 226 -17.79 -35.89 -10.85
N ALA A 227 -18.47 -34.74 -10.97
CA ALA A 227 -18.16 -33.68 -11.92
C ALA A 227 -17.06 -32.72 -11.41
N ALA A 228 -16.28 -33.06 -10.38
CA ALA A 228 -15.18 -32.24 -9.87
C ALA A 228 -14.16 -31.85 -10.97
N GLY A 229 -14.01 -32.66 -12.02
CA GLY A 229 -13.21 -32.33 -13.22
C GLY A 229 -13.68 -31.07 -13.96
N ALA A 230 -14.95 -30.67 -13.83
CA ALA A 230 -15.49 -29.45 -14.42
C ALA A 230 -14.85 -28.17 -13.83
N VAL A 231 -14.26 -28.24 -12.63
CA VAL A 231 -13.50 -27.13 -12.03
C VAL A 231 -12.13 -26.98 -12.70
N ALA A 232 -11.48 -28.10 -13.06
CA ALA A 232 -10.23 -28.08 -13.82
C ALA A 232 -10.46 -27.60 -15.27
N GLU A 233 -11.57 -28.02 -15.90
CA GLU A 233 -11.98 -27.51 -17.22
C GLU A 233 -12.24 -26.00 -17.19
N LEU A 234 -12.87 -25.48 -16.13
CA LEU A 234 -13.08 -24.05 -15.94
C LEU A 234 -11.76 -23.28 -15.87
N ALA A 235 -10.77 -23.82 -15.15
CA ALA A 235 -9.43 -23.23 -15.05
C ALA A 235 -8.68 -23.19 -16.38
N SER A 236 -9.08 -24.00 -17.38
CA SER A 236 -8.52 -23.98 -18.74
C SER A 236 -9.29 -23.06 -19.70
N ASN A 237 -10.42 -22.48 -19.28
CA ASN A 237 -11.30 -21.72 -20.14
C ASN A 237 -10.74 -20.29 -20.42
N PRO A 238 -10.57 -19.90 -21.69
CA PRO A 238 -10.05 -18.57 -22.04
C PRO A 238 -10.92 -17.42 -21.54
N LEU A 239 -12.24 -17.61 -21.43
CA LEU A 239 -13.14 -16.60 -20.88
C LEU A 239 -12.91 -16.41 -19.37
N TYR A 240 -12.66 -17.49 -18.63
CA TYR A 240 -12.34 -17.42 -17.21
C TYR A 240 -11.04 -16.65 -16.97
N PHE A 241 -10.02 -16.86 -17.83
CA PHE A 241 -8.78 -16.11 -17.82
C PHE A 241 -8.98 -14.61 -18.07
N ILE A 242 -9.77 -14.25 -19.07
CA ILE A 242 -10.05 -12.85 -19.41
C ILE A 242 -10.82 -12.16 -18.27
N LEU A 243 -11.85 -12.81 -17.72
CA LEU A 243 -12.64 -12.25 -16.62
C LEU A 243 -11.81 -12.06 -15.36
N THR A 244 -10.95 -13.04 -15.02
CA THR A 244 -10.00 -12.93 -13.91
C THR A 244 -9.04 -11.76 -14.10
N ALA A 245 -8.50 -11.60 -15.32
CA ALA A 245 -7.60 -10.50 -15.62
C ALA A 245 -8.28 -9.14 -15.52
N VAL A 246 -9.54 -9.02 -15.98
CA VAL A 246 -10.34 -7.78 -15.87
C VAL A 246 -10.61 -7.44 -14.40
N VAL A 247 -10.99 -8.41 -13.59
CA VAL A 247 -11.23 -8.19 -12.15
C VAL A 247 -9.95 -7.77 -11.43
N ASN A 248 -8.83 -8.45 -11.68
CA ASN A 248 -7.53 -8.05 -11.11
C ASN A 248 -7.16 -6.63 -11.54
N ALA A 249 -7.42 -6.26 -12.79
CA ALA A 249 -7.18 -4.91 -13.29
C ALA A 249 -8.02 -3.82 -12.60
N LEU A 250 -9.21 -4.17 -12.09
CA LEU A 250 -10.03 -3.25 -11.31
C LEU A 250 -9.46 -3.03 -9.91
N VAL A 251 -8.96 -4.10 -9.27
CA VAL A 251 -8.57 -4.09 -7.86
C VAL A 251 -7.12 -3.62 -7.65
N PHE A 252 -6.18 -4.05 -8.49
CA PHE A 252 -4.75 -3.79 -8.32
C PHE A 252 -4.38 -2.32 -8.13
N PRO A 253 -4.96 -1.34 -8.85
CA PRO A 253 -4.64 0.06 -8.66
C PRO A 253 -5.04 0.65 -7.30
N LEU A 254 -5.95 0.02 -6.55
CA LEU A 254 -6.41 0.56 -5.27
C LEU A 254 -5.27 0.58 -4.23
N MET A 255 -4.40 -0.43 -4.27
CA MET A 255 -3.24 -0.58 -3.39
C MET A 255 -2.28 0.62 -3.47
N PRO A 256 -1.70 0.98 -4.64
CA PRO A 256 -0.76 2.10 -4.73
C PRO A 256 -1.40 3.46 -4.42
N VAL A 257 -2.70 3.62 -4.71
CA VAL A 257 -3.45 4.84 -4.33
C VAL A 257 -3.56 4.95 -2.82
N PHE A 258 -3.95 3.87 -2.13
CA PHE A 258 -4.05 3.85 -0.68
C PHE A 258 -2.69 4.03 0.00
N ALA A 259 -1.64 3.39 -0.53
CA ALA A 259 -0.25 3.59 -0.09
C ALA A 259 0.17 5.08 -0.13
N CYS A 260 -0.15 5.78 -1.23
CA CYS A 260 0.07 7.23 -1.33
C CYS A 260 -0.70 8.03 -0.27
N ILE A 261 -1.96 7.68 0.00
CA ILE A 261 -2.76 8.37 1.01
C ILE A 261 -2.14 8.21 2.40
N LEU A 262 -1.71 7.00 2.78
CA LEU A 262 -1.05 6.77 4.06
C LEU A 262 0.22 7.62 4.18
N TYR A 263 1.06 7.59 3.15
CA TYR A 263 2.30 8.35 3.11
C TYR A 263 2.05 9.86 3.20
N PHE A 264 1.19 10.40 2.34
CA PHE A 264 0.93 11.83 2.29
C PHE A 264 0.17 12.34 3.51
N ASN A 265 -0.71 11.55 4.12
CA ASN A 265 -1.31 11.87 5.41
C ASN A 265 -0.24 12.02 6.50
N GLY A 266 0.69 11.07 6.56
CA GLY A 266 1.83 11.13 7.47
C GLY A 266 2.67 12.38 7.22
N ARG A 267 3.07 12.61 5.97
CA ARG A 267 3.92 13.72 5.55
C ARG A 267 3.27 15.10 5.81
N ALA A 268 2.01 15.29 5.40
CA ALA A 268 1.27 16.53 5.62
C ALA A 268 1.13 16.85 7.12
N GLY A 269 0.97 15.82 7.96
CA GLY A 269 0.96 15.98 9.41
C GLY A 269 2.30 16.44 9.98
N GLU A 270 3.43 16.03 9.39
CA GLU A 270 4.74 16.50 9.84
C GLU A 270 5.02 17.93 9.42
N ASP A 271 4.64 18.29 8.19
CA ASP A 271 4.82 19.64 7.65
C ASP A 271 4.00 20.66 8.47
N GLN A 272 2.74 20.36 8.82
CA GLN A 272 1.93 21.25 9.68
C GLN A 272 2.54 21.48 11.07
N ILE A 273 3.13 20.45 11.67
CA ILE A 273 3.79 20.58 12.98
C ILE A 273 5.07 21.40 12.85
N SER A 274 5.78 21.26 11.74
CA SER A 274 7.00 22.03 11.47
C SER A 274 6.67 23.51 11.25
N ASP A 275 5.61 23.82 10.49
CA ASP A 275 5.12 25.19 10.27
C ASP A 275 4.60 25.81 11.58
N ALA A 276 3.90 25.04 12.42
CA ALA A 276 3.47 25.51 13.73
C ALA A 276 4.64 25.76 14.70
N GLY A 277 5.72 24.99 14.58
CA GLY A 277 6.96 25.18 15.34
C GLY A 277 7.73 26.42 14.88
N ALA A 278 7.87 26.62 13.56
CA ALA A 278 8.53 27.78 12.98
C ALA A 278 7.79 29.10 13.31
N ASN A 279 6.45 29.11 13.20
CA ASN A 279 5.65 30.27 13.59
C ASN A 279 5.70 30.53 15.10
N ARG A 280 5.87 29.49 15.93
CA ARG A 280 6.10 29.68 17.37
C ARG A 280 7.45 30.36 17.63
N ASP A 281 8.51 29.99 16.93
CA ASP A 281 9.82 30.63 17.11
C ASP A 281 9.87 32.08 16.59
N GLU A 282 9.05 32.43 15.59
CA GLU A 282 8.90 33.81 15.12
C GLU A 282 8.02 34.69 16.04
N ASP A 283 6.94 34.14 16.63
CA ASP A 283 6.10 34.85 17.61
C ASP A 283 6.77 34.91 19.01
N ASN A 284 7.67 33.97 19.32
CA ASN A 284 8.61 34.02 20.46
C ASN A 284 9.90 34.79 20.15
N GLY A 285 9.87 35.74 19.19
CA GLY A 285 10.93 36.75 19.02
C GLY A 285 11.20 37.59 20.28
N ARG A 286 10.38 37.44 21.33
CA ARG A 286 10.72 37.78 22.71
C ARG A 286 10.97 36.50 23.50
N ASN A 287 12.16 35.92 23.33
CA ASN A 287 12.70 34.97 24.30
C ASN A 287 12.57 35.63 25.68
N VAL A 288 11.62 35.16 26.49
CA VAL A 288 11.45 35.61 27.88
C VAL A 288 12.78 35.29 28.57
N ARG A 289 13.58 36.33 28.81
CA ARG A 289 14.85 36.16 29.50
C ARG A 289 14.52 35.88 30.95
N ILE A 290 15.40 35.16 31.65
CA ILE A 290 15.25 34.95 33.10
C ILE A 290 15.12 36.31 33.82
N GLU A 291 15.74 37.34 33.26
CA GLU A 291 15.65 38.76 33.63
C GLU A 291 14.21 39.32 33.63
N ASP A 292 13.36 38.90 32.67
CA ASP A 292 11.96 39.34 32.55
C ASP A 292 11.06 38.71 33.62
N LEU A 293 11.43 37.53 34.14
CA LEU A 293 10.70 36.84 35.22
C LEU A 293 10.96 37.46 36.61
N TYR A 294 11.98 38.30 36.74
CA TYR A 294 12.33 39.03 37.96
C TYR A 294 12.27 40.55 37.80
N ALA A 295 11.56 41.04 36.78
CA ALA A 295 11.31 42.46 36.65
C ALA A 295 10.62 42.97 37.93
N ARG A 296 11.32 43.83 38.69
CA ARG A 296 10.76 44.48 39.87
C ARG A 296 9.52 45.28 39.44
N PRO A 297 8.45 45.32 40.26
CA PRO A 297 7.30 46.16 39.96
C PRO A 297 7.77 47.60 39.70
N SER A 298 7.21 48.21 38.65
CA SER A 298 7.55 49.57 38.24
C SER A 298 7.41 50.55 39.40
N PRO A 299 8.29 51.57 39.55
CA PRO A 299 8.29 52.49 40.68
C PRO A 299 7.09 53.45 40.74
N GLU A 300 6.04 53.24 39.93
CA GLU A 300 4.92 54.18 39.80
C GLU A 300 3.69 53.81 40.64
N GLU A 301 3.70 52.69 41.37
CA GLU A 301 2.60 52.33 42.27
C GLU A 301 2.83 52.68 43.76
N ASP A 302 4.01 53.22 44.12
CA ASP A 302 4.33 53.57 45.52
C ASP A 302 4.04 55.04 45.91
N THR A 303 3.46 55.87 45.03
CA THR A 303 3.14 57.28 45.35
C THR A 303 1.66 57.59 45.60
N ALA A 304 0.77 56.59 45.62
CA ALA A 304 -0.67 56.82 45.85
C ALA A 304 -1.19 56.43 47.25
N ALA A 305 -0.32 56.05 48.19
CA ALA A 305 -0.71 55.65 49.54
C ALA A 305 0.05 56.42 50.61
N GLY A 306 -0.10 57.74 50.64
CA GLY A 306 0.48 58.56 51.71
C GLY A 306 0.20 60.03 51.56
N GLU A 307 -1.06 60.45 51.78
CA GLU A 307 -1.44 61.72 52.40
C GLU A 307 -2.95 61.95 52.24
N LYS A 308 -3.71 61.66 53.31
CA LYS A 308 -4.82 62.51 53.78
C LYS A 308 -4.95 62.32 55.29
N GLU A 309 -4.46 63.32 56.02
CA GLU A 309 -5.15 63.81 57.23
C GLU A 309 -6.60 64.21 56.90
#